data_AF-X0UZZ6-F1
#
_entry.id   AF-X0UZZ6-F1
#
_cell.length_a   1.000
_cell.length_b   1.000
_cell.length_c   1.000
_cell.angle_alpha   90.00
_cell.angle_beta   90.00
_cell.angle_gamma   90.00
#
_symmetry.space_group_name_H-M   'P 1'
#
loop_
_entity.id
_entity.type
_entity.pdbx_description
1 polymer ?
#
loop_
_entity_poly.entity_id
_entity_poly.type
_entity_poly.pdbx_seq_one_letter_code
_entity_poly.pdbx_strand_id
1 'polypeptide(L)'
;MRERTFRSGTNYMLTEYYDKANIMDEILDESIDLSIDSSLRKDILSGKRRRRLKNLTIKMDPIRIQAVRKIATMKSIPYQTLIRHWIAQ
;
A
#
# COMPACT_ATOMS: atom_id res chain seq x y z
N MET A 1 -25.35 7.31 20.00
CA MET A 1 -24.03 6.80 20.45
C MET A 1 -24.06 5.28 20.36
N ARG A 2 -23.38 4.68 19.38
CA ARG A 2 -23.21 3.22 19.27
C ARG A 2 -21.74 2.95 18.98
N GLU A 3 -21.03 2.44 19.98
CA GLU A 3 -19.64 1.99 19.86
C GLU A 3 -19.62 0.71 19.02
N ARG A 4 -18.97 0.75 17.85
CA ARG A 4 -18.66 -0.48 17.10
C ARG A 4 -17.30 -0.98 17.56
N THR A 5 -17.32 -1.96 18.44
CA THR A 5 -16.17 -2.79 18.80
C THR A 5 -15.71 -3.55 17.55
N PHE A 6 -14.55 -3.19 17.01
CA PHE A 6 -13.93 -3.87 15.87
C PHE A 6 -13.34 -5.21 16.35
N ARG A 7 -14.12 -6.29 16.26
CA ARG A 7 -13.67 -7.65 16.54
C ARG A 7 -12.78 -8.15 15.40
N SER A 8 -11.54 -8.50 15.72
CA SER A 8 -10.46 -8.96 14.84
C SER A 8 -10.67 -10.37 14.23
N GLY A 9 -11.87 -10.70 13.76
CA GLY A 9 -12.24 -12.03 13.27
C GLY A 9 -12.84 -12.11 11.85
N THR A 10 -12.87 -11.00 11.10
CA THR A 10 -13.71 -10.88 9.89
C THR A 10 -12.96 -10.58 8.59
N ASN A 11 -11.62 -10.62 8.56
CA ASN A 11 -10.86 -10.19 7.38
C ASN A 11 -11.02 -11.12 6.15
N TYR A 12 -11.14 -12.44 6.36
CA TYR A 12 -11.28 -13.40 5.26
C TYR A 12 -12.60 -13.25 4.50
N MET A 13 -13.71 -13.05 5.21
CA MET A 13 -15.05 -12.88 4.62
C MET A 13 -15.19 -11.58 3.82
N LEU A 14 -14.50 -10.52 4.26
CA LEU A 14 -14.54 -9.22 3.59
C LEU A 14 -13.81 -9.26 2.25
N THR A 15 -12.68 -9.96 2.20
CA THR A 15 -11.86 -10.09 0.98
C THR A 15 -12.65 -10.83 -0.11
N GLU A 16 -13.30 -11.95 0.23
CA GLU A 16 -14.14 -12.68 -0.72
C GLU A 16 -15.34 -11.87 -1.24
N TYR A 17 -15.91 -11.00 -0.41
CA TYR A 17 -17.00 -10.12 -0.82
C TYR A 17 -16.52 -9.11 -1.87
N TYR A 18 -15.40 -8.42 -1.61
CA TYR A 18 -14.84 -7.43 -2.53
C TYR A 18 -14.23 -8.03 -3.81
N ASP A 19 -13.79 -9.29 -3.78
CA ASP A 19 -13.31 -10.00 -4.97
C ASP A 19 -14.45 -10.43 -5.91
N LYS A 20 -15.67 -10.59 -5.39
CA LYS A 20 -16.82 -11.12 -6.15
C LYS A 20 -17.90 -10.08 -6.44
N ALA A 21 -18.06 -9.06 -5.60
CA ALA A 21 -19.10 -8.04 -5.75
C ALA A 21 -18.69 -6.95 -6.75
N ASN A 22 -19.61 -6.56 -7.65
CA ASN A 22 -19.42 -5.41 -8.52
C ASN A 22 -19.66 -4.10 -7.75
N ILE A 23 -18.69 -3.73 -6.91
CA ILE A 23 -18.81 -2.60 -5.98
C ILE A 23 -18.99 -1.24 -6.65
N MET A 24 -18.80 -1.13 -7.97
CA MET A 24 -18.94 0.14 -8.70
C MET A 24 -20.34 0.74 -8.59
N ASP A 25 -21.37 -0.11 -8.50
CA ASP A 25 -22.76 0.33 -8.37
C ASP A 25 -23.13 0.71 -6.91
N GLU A 26 -22.27 0.37 -5.95
CA GLU A 26 -22.42 0.67 -4.52
C GLU A 26 -21.66 1.96 -4.11
N ILE A 27 -20.86 2.54 -5.01
CA ILE A 27 -20.14 3.79 -4.74
C ILE A 27 -21.13 4.96 -4.81
N LEU A 28 -21.53 5.43 -3.63
CA LEU A 28 -22.31 6.66 -3.50
C LEU A 28 -21.40 7.87 -3.75
N ASP A 29 -21.81 8.76 -4.66
CA ASP A 29 -21.12 10.02 -4.98
C ASP A 29 -21.44 11.10 -3.93
N GLU A 30 -21.36 10.73 -2.66
CA GLU A 30 -21.56 11.62 -1.53
C GLU A 30 -20.23 12.26 -1.14
N SER A 31 -20.25 13.56 -0.83
CA SER A 31 -19.07 14.28 -0.34
C SER A 31 -18.72 13.77 1.06
N ILE A 32 -17.80 12.82 1.13
CA ILE A 32 -17.29 12.31 2.40
C ILE A 32 -16.33 13.36 3.00
N ASP A 33 -16.63 13.84 4.21
CA ASP A 33 -15.69 14.65 4.99
C ASP A 33 -14.54 13.75 5.46
N LEU A 34 -13.46 13.73 4.66
CA LEU A 34 -12.22 13.03 4.98
C LEU A 34 -11.45 13.82 6.04
N SER A 35 -11.95 13.83 7.28
CA SER A 35 -11.24 14.46 8.39
C SER A 35 -10.04 13.57 8.77
N ILE A 36 -8.83 14.10 8.62
CA ILE A 36 -7.59 13.43 9.03
C ILE A 36 -7.50 13.50 10.55
N ASP A 37 -7.29 12.36 11.20
CA ASP A 37 -7.04 12.32 12.65
C ASP A 37 -5.90 13.29 13.03
N SER A 38 -6.12 14.05 14.10
CA SER A 38 -5.22 15.12 14.53
C SER A 38 -3.81 14.60 14.85
N SER A 39 -3.70 13.35 15.32
CA SER A 39 -2.42 12.70 15.57
C SER A 39 -1.66 12.39 14.27
N LEU A 40 -2.36 11.87 13.26
CA LEU A 40 -1.83 11.58 11.94
C LEU A 40 -1.37 12.86 11.23
N ARG A 41 -2.17 13.94 11.32
CA ARG A 41 -1.79 15.26 10.79
C ARG A 41 -0.51 15.78 11.43
N LYS A 42 -0.36 15.67 12.75
CA LYS A 42 0.86 16.06 13.48
C LYS A 42 2.06 15.21 13.07
N ASP A 43 1.90 13.91 12.87
CA ASP A 43 2.98 13.02 12.44
C ASP A 43 3.46 13.28 10.99
N ILE A 44 2.54 13.68 10.11
CA ILE A 44 2.85 14.12 8.73
C ILE A 44 3.62 15.45 8.78
N LEU A 45 3.08 16.45 9.49
CA LEU A 45 3.68 17.78 9.57
C LEU A 45 5.02 17.79 10.32
N SER A 46 5.16 17.01 11.39
CA SER A 46 6.41 16.86 12.14
C SER A 46 7.48 16.07 11.39
N GLY A 47 7.14 15.47 10.25
CA GLY A 47 8.08 14.69 9.46
C GLY A 47 8.55 13.40 10.13
N LYS A 48 7.95 12.97 11.26
CA LYS A 48 8.23 11.66 11.88
C LYS A 48 8.03 10.51 10.87
N ARG A 49 7.08 10.67 9.95
CA ARG A 49 6.82 9.72 8.85
C ARG A 49 7.69 9.91 7.60
N ARG A 50 8.61 10.88 7.56
CA ARG A 50 9.66 10.91 6.53
C ARG A 50 10.67 9.81 6.84
N ARG A 51 10.34 8.58 6.43
CA ARG A 51 11.26 7.44 6.47
C ARG A 51 12.54 7.87 5.75
N ARG A 52 13.65 8.02 6.49
CA ARG A 52 14.93 8.43 5.90
C ARG A 52 15.31 7.40 4.84
N LEU A 53 15.37 7.83 3.58
CA LEU A 53 15.86 7.00 2.48
C LEU A 53 17.31 6.61 2.83
N LYS A 54 17.55 5.31 3.00
CA LYS A 54 18.90 4.77 3.15
C LYS A 54 19.41 4.37 1.77
N ASN A 55 20.58 4.86 1.40
CA ASN A 55 21.24 4.44 0.17
C ASN A 55 21.76 3.02 0.34
N LEU A 56 21.43 2.14 -0.61
CA LEU A 56 21.88 0.75 -0.66
C LEU A 56 22.59 0.51 -1.98
N THR A 57 23.79 -0.06 -1.92
CA THR A 57 24.51 -0.53 -3.11
C THR A 57 24.41 -2.05 -3.16
N ILE A 58 23.82 -2.58 -4.23
CA ILE A 58 23.71 -4.03 -4.45
C ILE A 58 24.49 -4.36 -5.72
N LYS A 59 25.48 -5.26 -5.60
CA LYS A 59 26.16 -5.82 -6.77
C LYS A 59 25.32 -6.99 -7.29
N MET A 60 24.90 -6.91 -8.55
CA MET A 60 24.17 -7.99 -9.22
C MET A 60 24.77 -8.24 -10.60
N ASP A 61 24.70 -9.50 -11.02
CA ASP A 61 24.96 -9.92 -12.38
C ASP A 61 24.01 -9.19 -13.35
N PRO A 62 24.52 -8.58 -14.45
CA PRO A 62 23.71 -7.92 -15.47
C PRO A 62 22.51 -8.74 -15.98
N ILE A 63 22.64 -10.07 -16.10
CA ILE A 63 21.54 -10.94 -16.56
C ILE A 63 20.36 -10.89 -15.58
N ARG A 64 20.64 -10.87 -14.28
CA ARG A 64 19.63 -10.80 -13.23
C ARG A 64 18.92 -9.45 -13.24
N ILE A 65 19.64 -8.36 -13.52
CA ILE A 65 19.06 -7.01 -13.63
C ILE A 65 18.05 -6.95 -14.79
N GLN A 66 18.38 -7.56 -15.93
CA GLN A 66 17.46 -7.62 -17.08
C GLN A 66 16.19 -8.41 -16.75
N ALA A 67 16.31 -9.55 -16.07
CA ALA A 67 15.16 -10.34 -15.64
C ALA A 67 14.24 -9.54 -14.70
N VAL A 68 14.81 -8.83 -13.72
CA VAL A 68 14.04 -7.98 -12.78
C VAL A 68 13.33 -6.84 -13.52
N ARG A 69 13.98 -6.21 -14.51
CA ARG A 69 13.33 -5.19 -15.36
C ARG A 69 12.15 -5.74 -16.14
N LYS A 70 12.27 -6.97 -16.67
CA LYS A 70 11.18 -7.61 -17.42
C LYS A 70 9.97 -7.86 -16.51
N ILE A 71 10.21 -8.42 -15.32
CA ILE A 71 9.15 -8.68 -14.32
C ILE A 71 8.50 -7.37 -13.86
N ALA A 72 9.29 -6.33 -13.61
CA ALA A 72 8.80 -5.02 -13.20
C ALA A 72 7.90 -4.37 -14.28
N THR A 73 8.30 -4.50 -15.54
CA THR A 73 7.53 -4.02 -16.70
C THR A 73 6.19 -4.75 -16.80
N MET A 74 6.19 -6.08 -16.65
CA MET A 74 4.95 -6.89 -16.64
C MET A 74 4.00 -6.49 -15.51
N LYS A 75 4.55 -6.02 -14.38
CA LYS A 75 3.78 -5.55 -13.21
C LYS A 75 3.47 -4.05 -13.25
N SER A 76 3.82 -3.35 -14.33
CA SER A 76 3.64 -1.89 -14.46
C SER A 76 4.21 -1.08 -13.28
N ILE A 77 5.31 -1.55 -12.70
CA ILE A 77 6.00 -0.89 -11.58
C ILE A 77 7.48 -0.66 -11.91
N PRO A 78 8.14 0.37 -11.35
CA PRO A 78 9.58 0.54 -11.48
C PRO A 78 10.35 -0.64 -10.87
N TYR A 79 11.43 -1.06 -11.51
CA TYR A 79 12.24 -2.19 -11.02
C TYR A 79 12.86 -1.91 -9.65
N GLN A 80 13.13 -0.64 -9.31
CA GLN A 80 13.59 -0.24 -7.98
C GLN A 80 12.50 -0.46 -6.93
N THR A 81 11.23 -0.26 -7.28
CA THR A 81 10.08 -0.52 -6.40
C THR A 81 9.92 -2.01 -6.15
N LEU A 82 10.09 -2.83 -7.19
CA LEU A 82 10.07 -4.28 -7.07
C LEU A 82 11.19 -4.79 -6.14
N ILE A 83 12.44 -4.32 -6.34
CA ILE A 83 13.58 -4.66 -5.48
C ILE A 83 13.33 -4.21 -4.04
N ARG A 84 12.79 -3.00 -3.85
CA ARG A 84 12.45 -2.49 -2.52
C ARG A 84 11.40 -3.34 -1.81
N HIS A 85 10.38 -3.80 -2.53
CA HIS A 85 9.33 -4.66 -1.97
C HIS A 85 9.91 -5.99 -1.46
N TRP A 86 10.85 -6.59 -2.20
CA TRP A 86 11.52 -7.82 -1.77
C TRP A 86 12.43 -7.64 -0.54
N ILE A 87 13.10 -6.49 -0.42
CA ILE A 87 13.98 -6.19 0.73
C ILE A 87 13.21 -5.80 1.99
N ALA A 88 11.97 -5.29 1.82
CA ALA A 88 11.16 -4.79 2.91
C ALA A 88 10.29 -5.85 3.61
N GLN A 89 10.25 -7.08 3.07
CA GLN A 89 9.73 -8.25 3.79
C GLN A 89 10.65 -8.67 4.93
#